data_AF-A0A803L827-F1
#
_entry.id   AF-A0A803L827-F1
#
_cell.length_a   1.000
_cell.length_b   1.000
_cell.length_c   1.000
_cell.angle_alpha   90.00
_cell.angle_beta   90.00
_cell.angle_gamma   90.00
#
_symmetry.space_group_name_H-M   'P 1'
#
loop_
_entity.id
_entity.type
_entity.pdbx_description
1 polymer ?
#
loop_
_entity_poly.entity_id
_entity_poly.type
_entity_poly.pdbx_seq_one_letter_code
_entity_poly.pdbx_strand_id
1 'polypeptide(L)'
;MIHTMSLIHDDLPCMDNDDLRRGKPTNHKVFGEEVAVLAGDSLLSFAFEHLVTATPLDQVPPRQVVRAVDQDKITFPKLMGIEKSREYAERLLKVAKE
;
A
#
# COMPACT_ATOMS: atom_id res chain seq x y z
N MET A 1 -2.58 -8.27 -4.64
CA MET A 1 -3.05 -7.31 -3.61
C MET A 1 -2.24 -6.03 -3.66
N ILE A 2 -0.93 -6.04 -3.36
CA ILE A 2 -0.06 -4.85 -3.43
C ILE A 2 -0.15 -4.10 -4.78
N HIS A 3 0.04 -4.78 -5.91
CA HIS A 3 -0.08 -4.13 -7.22
C HIS A 3 -1.48 -3.55 -7.48
N THR A 4 -2.53 -4.18 -6.95
CA THR A 4 -3.91 -3.72 -7.13
C THR A 4 -4.17 -2.47 -6.31
N MET A 5 -3.71 -2.42 -5.05
CA MET A 5 -3.89 -1.24 -4.22
C MET A 5 -3.17 -0.02 -4.76
N SER A 6 -1.97 -0.19 -5.33
CA SER A 6 -1.23 0.94 -5.90
C SER A 6 -2.01 1.56 -7.04
N LEU A 7 -2.54 0.75 -7.97
CA LEU A 7 -3.35 1.26 -9.08
C LEU A 7 -4.64 1.95 -8.61
N ILE A 8 -5.27 1.46 -7.54
CA ILE A 8 -6.47 2.11 -6.96
C ILE A 8 -6.12 3.51 -6.44
N HIS A 9 -4.99 3.65 -5.74
CA HIS A 9 -4.54 4.94 -5.23
C HIS A 9 -4.01 5.86 -6.34
N ASP A 10 -3.30 5.32 -7.33
CA ASP A 10 -2.82 6.06 -8.50
C ASP A 10 -4.00 6.64 -9.30
N ASP A 11 -5.13 5.92 -9.39
CA ASP A 11 -6.33 6.40 -10.08
C ASP A 11 -7.00 7.62 -9.42
N LEU A 12 -6.72 7.94 -8.15
CA LEU A 12 -7.44 8.99 -7.41
C LEU A 12 -7.24 10.38 -8.03
N PRO A 13 -8.20 11.31 -7.83
CA PRO A 13 -8.11 12.67 -8.40
C PRO A 13 -6.87 13.48 -7.99
N CYS A 14 -6.29 13.18 -6.84
CA CYS A 14 -5.07 13.81 -6.35
C CYS A 14 -3.77 13.22 -6.95
N MET A 15 -3.87 12.13 -7.71
CA MET A 15 -2.77 11.42 -8.35
C MET A 15 -2.93 11.52 -9.88
N ASP A 16 -3.27 10.42 -10.58
CA ASP A 16 -3.42 10.43 -12.04
C ASP A 16 -4.82 10.89 -12.49
N ASN A 17 -5.82 10.86 -11.59
CA ASN A 17 -7.21 11.24 -11.87
C ASN A 17 -7.83 10.46 -13.06
N ASP A 18 -7.55 9.16 -13.14
CA ASP A 18 -8.03 8.30 -14.21
C ASP A 18 -9.49 7.91 -14.01
N ASP A 19 -10.37 8.24 -14.96
CA ASP A 19 -11.78 7.81 -14.93
C ASP A 19 -11.96 6.34 -15.31
N LEU A 20 -11.04 5.77 -16.10
CA LEU A 20 -11.12 4.43 -16.64
C LEU A 20 -9.80 3.67 -16.50
N ARG A 21 -9.90 2.40 -16.12
CA ARG A 21 -8.78 1.45 -16.14
C ARG A 21 -9.20 0.17 -16.87
N ARG A 22 -8.44 -0.19 -17.91
CA ARG A 22 -8.72 -1.35 -18.76
C ARG A 22 -10.15 -1.35 -19.33
N GLY A 23 -10.62 -0.17 -19.73
CA GLY A 23 -11.95 0.03 -20.31
C GLY A 23 -13.12 -0.03 -19.32
N LYS A 24 -12.85 -0.04 -18.00
CA LYS A 24 -13.87 -0.03 -16.96
C LYS A 24 -13.70 1.18 -16.04
N PRO A 25 -14.77 1.71 -15.44
CA PRO A 25 -14.68 2.75 -14.41
C PRO A 25 -13.70 2.37 -13.30
N THR A 26 -12.84 3.30 -12.91
CA THR A 26 -11.90 3.12 -11.79
C THR A 26 -12.64 3.06 -10.45
N ASN A 27 -11.94 2.60 -9.41
CA ASN A 27 -12.56 2.29 -8.12
C ASN A 27 -13.31 3.50 -7.54
N HIS A 28 -12.67 4.67 -7.53
CA HIS A 28 -13.26 5.89 -6.99
C HIS A 28 -14.46 6.41 -7.82
N LYS A 29 -14.52 6.10 -9.11
CA LYS A 29 -15.69 6.43 -9.96
C LYS A 29 -16.92 5.58 -9.64
N VAL A 30 -16.71 4.36 -9.15
CA VAL A 30 -17.81 3.44 -8.81
C VAL A 30 -18.22 3.60 -7.34
N PHE A 31 -17.27 3.75 -6.43
CA PHE A 31 -17.49 3.64 -4.99
C PHE A 31 -17.19 4.93 -4.20
N GLY A 32 -16.71 5.99 -4.84
CA GLY A 32 -16.26 7.21 -4.19
C GLY A 32 -14.79 7.16 -3.78
N GLU A 33 -14.20 8.34 -3.58
CA GLU A 33 -12.78 8.49 -3.23
C GLU A 33 -12.46 7.90 -1.87
N GLU A 34 -13.32 8.10 -0.87
CA GLU A 34 -13.05 7.62 0.51
C GLU A 34 -12.98 6.09 0.55
N VAL A 35 -13.90 5.44 -0.16
CA VAL A 35 -13.93 3.97 -0.26
C VAL A 35 -12.74 3.45 -1.07
N ALA A 36 -12.34 4.14 -2.14
CA ALA A 36 -11.17 3.76 -2.92
C ALA A 36 -9.88 3.84 -2.10
N VAL A 37 -9.70 4.89 -1.29
CA VAL A 37 -8.58 5.01 -0.35
C VAL A 37 -8.56 3.82 0.61
N LEU A 38 -9.69 3.57 1.30
CA LEU A 38 -9.80 2.49 2.28
C LEU A 38 -9.65 1.09 1.65
N ALA A 39 -10.10 0.90 0.41
CA ALA A 39 -9.93 -0.35 -0.33
C ALA A 39 -8.46 -0.60 -0.65
N GLY A 40 -7.72 0.44 -1.05
CA GLY A 40 -6.28 0.34 -1.25
C GLY A 40 -5.54 0.00 0.04
N ASP A 41 -5.85 0.70 1.14
CA ASP A 41 -5.25 0.46 2.46
C ASP A 41 -5.54 -0.96 2.96
N SER A 42 -6.78 -1.42 2.83
CA SER A 42 -7.21 -2.76 3.24
C SER A 42 -6.47 -3.84 2.45
N LEU A 43 -6.33 -3.67 1.13
CA LEU A 43 -5.59 -4.60 0.28
C LEU A 43 -4.09 -4.63 0.62
N LEU A 44 -3.50 -3.51 1.04
CA LEU A 44 -2.12 -3.48 1.51
C LEU A 44 -1.96 -4.29 2.80
N SER A 45 -2.78 -4.02 3.82
CA SER A 45 -2.74 -4.75 5.09
C SER A 45 -3.01 -6.24 4.89
N PHE A 46 -4.03 -6.57 4.11
CA PHE A 46 -4.40 -7.95 3.84
C PHE A 46 -3.32 -8.72 3.06
N ALA A 47 -2.52 -8.04 2.23
CA ALA A 47 -1.39 -8.69 1.56
C ALA A 47 -0.37 -9.26 2.56
N PHE A 48 -0.03 -8.50 3.60
CA PHE A 48 0.90 -8.94 4.62
C PHE A 48 0.29 -9.97 5.57
N GLU A 49 -0.96 -9.77 5.97
CA GLU A 49 -1.69 -10.76 6.77
C GLU A 49 -1.74 -12.10 6.05
N HIS A 50 -2.12 -12.11 4.78
CA HIS A 50 -2.20 -13.33 3.97
C HIS A 50 -0.82 -13.97 3.79
N LEU A 51 0.23 -13.19 3.53
CA LEU A 51 1.59 -13.71 3.44
C LEU A 51 2.00 -14.44 4.73
N VAL A 52 1.72 -13.86 5.90
CA VAL A 52 2.12 -14.44 7.18
C VAL A 52 1.26 -15.64 7.57
N THR A 53 -0.05 -15.60 7.30
CA THR A 53 -1.00 -16.63 7.77
C THR A 53 -1.18 -17.80 6.80
N ALA A 54 -1.02 -17.57 5.49
CA ALA A 54 -1.24 -18.60 4.47
C ALA A 54 0.06 -19.32 4.05
N THR A 55 1.24 -18.83 4.44
CA THR A 55 2.50 -19.49 4.09
C THR A 55 2.68 -20.78 4.91
N PRO A 56 2.87 -21.95 4.27
CA PRO A 56 3.06 -23.23 4.97
C PRO A 56 4.40 -23.26 5.72
N LEU A 57 4.34 -23.24 7.06
CA LEU A 57 5.53 -23.17 7.92
C LEU A 57 6.32 -24.49 8.01
N ASP A 58 5.74 -25.60 7.57
CA ASP A 58 6.41 -26.89 7.38
C ASP A 58 7.36 -26.86 6.16
N GLN A 59 7.10 -25.98 5.19
CA GLN A 59 7.89 -25.83 3.96
C GLN A 59 8.80 -24.60 4.00
N VAL A 60 8.37 -23.52 4.66
CA VAL A 60 9.09 -22.25 4.72
C VAL A 60 9.40 -21.89 6.18
N PRO A 61 10.68 -21.76 6.56
CA PRO A 61 11.05 -21.36 7.91
C PRO A 61 10.48 -19.98 8.27
N PRO A 62 9.94 -19.76 9.48
CA PRO A 62 9.36 -18.48 9.89
C PRO A 62 10.27 -17.26 9.67
N ARG A 63 11.58 -17.44 9.86
CA ARG A 63 12.59 -16.38 9.60
C ARG A 63 12.57 -15.87 8.16
N GLN A 64 12.30 -16.75 7.19
CA GLN A 64 12.22 -16.35 5.78
C GLN A 64 10.94 -15.57 5.49
N VAL A 65 9.82 -15.95 6.11
CA VAL A 65 8.54 -15.21 6.02
C VAL A 65 8.71 -13.79 6.56
N VAL A 66 9.30 -13.64 7.74
CA VAL A 66 9.57 -12.31 8.33
C VAL A 66 10.52 -11.49 7.46
N ARG A 67 11.55 -12.11 6.87
CA ARG A 67 12.47 -11.43 5.95
C ARG A 67 11.75 -10.95 4.69
N ALA A 68 10.81 -11.73 4.15
CA ALA A 68 10.03 -11.34 2.97
C ALA A 68 9.17 -10.10 3.27
N VAL A 69 8.50 -10.07 4.43
CA VAL A 69 7.74 -8.89 4.89
C VAL A 69 8.63 -7.64 4.97
N ASP A 70 9.86 -7.76 5.49
CA ASP A 70 10.78 -6.63 5.63
C ASP A 70 11.35 -6.12 4.29
N GLN A 71 11.49 -6.99 3.29
CA GLN A 71 11.99 -6.64 1.96
C GLN A 71 11.00 -5.84 1.11
N ASP A 72 9.70 -5.98 1.39
CA ASP A 72 8.59 -5.27 0.75
C ASP A 72 8.33 -3.88 1.35
N LYS A 73 9.36 -3.21 1.89
CA LYS A 73 9.33 -1.76 2.11
C LYS A 73 9.26 -1.06 0.76
N ILE A 74 8.05 -0.85 0.25
CA ILE A 74 7.84 -0.25 -1.06
C ILE A 74 7.94 1.28 -0.93
N THR A 75 8.59 1.87 -1.92
CA THR A 75 8.72 3.32 -2.14
C THR A 75 9.62 4.06 -1.14
N PHE A 76 9.11 4.69 -0.08
CA PHE A 76 9.90 5.70 0.66
C PHE A 76 11.08 5.15 1.48
N PRO A 77 10.92 4.12 2.33
CA PRO A 77 12.04 3.61 3.14
C PRO A 77 13.16 2.98 2.32
N LYS A 78 12.84 2.49 1.12
CA LYS A 78 13.81 1.91 0.19
C LYS A 78 14.52 2.99 -0.65
N LEU A 79 13.84 4.07 -1.00
CA LEU A 79 14.42 5.22 -1.72
C LEU A 79 15.25 6.14 -0.81
N MET A 80 14.73 6.46 0.39
CA MET A 80 15.32 7.47 1.27
C MET A 80 16.03 6.89 2.48
N GLY A 81 15.90 5.59 2.75
CA GLY A 81 16.29 4.98 4.02
C GLY A 81 15.21 5.15 5.09
N ILE A 82 15.24 4.27 6.10
CA ILE A 82 14.21 4.21 7.15
C ILE A 82 14.17 5.50 7.97
N GLU A 83 15.33 6.04 8.34
CA GLU A 83 15.42 7.25 9.19
C GLU A 83 14.84 8.48 8.49
N LYS A 84 15.27 8.78 7.26
CA LYS A 84 14.73 9.91 6.49
C LYS A 84 13.24 9.75 6.18
N SER A 85 12.78 8.52 5.95
CA SER A 85 11.35 8.27 5.75
C SER A 85 10.55 8.56 7.01
N ARG A 86 11.11 8.26 8.19
CA ARG A 86 10.50 8.61 9.48
C ARG A 86 10.45 10.12 9.68
N GLU A 87 11.56 10.83 9.45
CA GLU A 87 11.61 12.30 9.55
C GLU A 87 10.60 12.98 8.61
N TYR A 88 10.49 12.48 7.38
CA TYR A 88 9.54 12.99 6.41
C TYR A 88 8.08 12.76 6.84
N ALA A 89 7.76 11.56 7.35
CA ALA A 89 6.44 11.25 7.90
C ALA A 89 6.10 12.15 9.10
N GLU A 90 7.04 12.36 10.02
CA GLU A 90 6.87 13.26 11.17
C GLU A 90 6.58 14.71 10.73
N ARG A 91 7.27 15.19 9.70
CA ARG A 91 7.01 16.51 9.12
C ARG A 91 5.61 16.63 8.52
N LEU A 92 5.17 15.64 7.74
CA LEU A 92 3.81 15.62 7.16
C LEU A 92 2.75 15.60 8.25
N LEU A 93 2.94 14.81 9.31
CA LEU A 93 2.03 14.77 10.46
C LEU A 93 1.94 16.09 11.21
N LYS A 94 3.01 16.88 11.23
CA LYS A 94 3.00 18.22 11.82
C LYS A 94 2.18 19.20 10.98
N VAL A 95 2.39 19.19 9.66
CA VAL A 95 1.63 20.03 8.71
C VAL A 95 0.15 19.69 8.72
N ALA A 96 -0.22 18.40 8.81
CA ALA A 96 -1.61 17.97 8.83
C ALA A 96 -2.38 18.34 10.12
N LYS A 97 -1.69 18.79 11.17
CA LYS A 97 -2.28 19.22 12.45
C LYS A 97 -2.39 20.74 12.58
N GLU A 98 -1.85 21.49 11.63
CA GLU A 98 -1.99 22.95 11.50
C GLU A 98 -3.21 23.29 10.63
#